data_AF-A0AA38HLZ1-F1
#
_entry.id   AF-A0AA38HLZ1-F1
#
_cell.length_a   1.000
_cell.length_b   1.000
_cell.length_c   1.000
_cell.angle_alpha   90.00
_cell.angle_beta   90.00
_cell.angle_gamma   90.00
#
_symmetry.space_group_name_H-M   'P 1'
#
loop_
_entity.id
_entity.type
_entity.pdbx_description
1 polymer ?
#
loop_
_entity_poly.entity_id
_entity_poly.type
_entity_poly.pdbx_seq_one_letter_code
_entity_poly.pdbx_strand_id
1 'polypeptide(L)'
;MLESLAANLLNRYIGAYIENIDPEKLSIAAWKGEVSLTKVKLSKSALDKLDLPVEVTFGYLENLLLKIPWTNLGSSPVQLKIDSLFLVAKPKVEQEYDEDKEVEQEFRKKQKLLADFEQKKENLRKEKEAQPTDNDRDQPGGISLISKIINNIQVQICNVHIRYEDCSSLSEECVSAGITLENLSLRTTDSNWQEKFIDSIPAITYKLLTLDNFSLYMNNKALSVSTADADGFAESMKCMIASEKSQYCFESRKRVHYNWHGRPKRANTEGLGARIGATFFFGASQVEHEGPPGPEAAPAGLQATASASPHHHRGYVPYPPPSFH
;
A
#
# COMPACT_ATOMS: atom_id res chain seq x y z
N MET A 1 -26.29 -8.72 2.07
CA MET A 1 -24.98 -9.34 1.71
C MET A 1 -23.95 -8.31 1.25
N LEU A 2 -24.28 -7.38 0.34
CA LEU A 2 -23.35 -6.31 -0.07
C LEU A 2 -23.03 -5.31 1.05
N GLU A 3 -24.05 -4.96 1.84
CA GLU A 3 -23.93 -4.08 3.02
C GLU A 3 -22.89 -4.56 4.02
N SER A 4 -22.95 -5.84 4.42
CA SER A 4 -22.00 -6.41 5.37
C SER A 4 -20.59 -6.53 4.79
N LEU A 5 -20.46 -6.78 3.48
CA LEU A 5 -19.17 -6.79 2.79
C LEU A 5 -18.55 -5.39 2.75
N ALA A 6 -19.33 -4.38 2.41
CA ALA A 6 -18.91 -2.98 2.36
C ALA A 6 -18.43 -2.50 3.74
N ALA A 7 -19.27 -2.69 4.76
CA ALA A 7 -18.96 -2.31 6.14
C ALA A 7 -17.68 -2.99 6.64
N ASN A 8 -17.56 -4.31 6.44
CA ASN A 8 -16.38 -5.06 6.88
C ASN A 8 -15.10 -4.63 6.17
N LEU A 9 -15.16 -4.40 4.86
CA LEU A 9 -14.00 -3.98 4.07
C LEU A 9 -13.57 -2.56 4.48
N LEU A 10 -14.52 -1.64 4.59
CA LEU A 10 -14.20 -0.26 4.87
C LEU A 10 -13.70 -0.04 6.29
N ASN A 11 -14.35 -0.64 7.29
CA ASN A 11 -13.89 -0.55 8.69
C ASN A 11 -12.49 -1.17 8.84
N ARG A 12 -12.20 -2.26 8.11
CA ARG A 12 -10.89 -2.92 8.13
C ARG A 12 -9.78 -2.12 7.46
N TYR A 13 -10.04 -1.51 6.31
CA TYR A 13 -9.02 -0.88 5.47
C TYR A 13 -8.94 0.64 5.59
N ILE A 14 -10.01 1.31 6.01
CA ILE A 14 -10.05 2.77 6.23
C ILE A 14 -10.21 3.07 7.72
N GLY A 15 -11.16 2.41 8.39
CA GLY A 15 -11.51 2.72 9.77
C GLY A 15 -10.34 2.58 10.76
N ALA A 16 -9.43 1.63 10.54
CA ALA A 16 -8.25 1.43 11.38
C ALA A 16 -7.19 2.55 11.30
N TYR A 17 -7.26 3.43 10.29
CA TYR A 17 -6.24 4.45 10.02
C TYR A 17 -6.71 5.87 10.32
N ILE A 18 -8.00 6.08 10.61
CA ILE A 18 -8.59 7.41 10.82
C ILE A 18 -9.09 7.50 12.27
N GLU A 19 -8.76 8.59 12.96
CA GLU A 19 -9.22 8.83 14.33
C GLU A 19 -10.69 9.23 14.39
N ASN A 20 -11.39 8.79 15.44
CA ASN A 20 -12.76 9.20 15.78
C ASN A 20 -13.79 9.01 14.67
N ILE A 21 -13.58 8.00 13.80
CA ILE A 21 -14.53 7.68 12.76
C ILE A 21 -15.70 6.87 13.33
N ASP A 22 -16.92 7.31 13.06
CA ASP A 22 -18.14 6.60 13.42
C ASP A 22 -18.34 5.41 12.47
N PRO A 23 -18.20 4.15 12.94
CA PRO A 23 -18.25 2.97 12.07
C PRO A 23 -19.60 2.82 11.38
N GLU A 24 -20.69 3.27 12.02
CA GLU A 24 -22.04 3.15 11.48
C GLU A 24 -22.23 4.13 10.33
N LYS A 25 -21.86 5.40 10.52
CA LYS A 25 -21.92 6.41 9.44
C LYS A 25 -21.04 6.03 8.26
N LEU A 26 -19.86 5.51 8.56
CA LEU A 26 -18.92 5.06 7.54
C LEU A 26 -19.49 3.88 6.73
N SER A 27 -20.13 2.93 7.41
CA SER A 27 -20.79 1.79 6.77
C SER A 27 -21.99 2.22 5.92
N ILE A 28 -22.79 3.18 6.39
CA ILE A 28 -23.91 3.75 5.63
C ILE A 28 -23.41 4.45 4.36
N ALA A 29 -22.33 5.23 4.44
CA ALA A 29 -21.73 5.88 3.28
C ALA A 29 -21.20 4.85 2.27
N ALA A 30 -20.50 3.82 2.75
CA ALA A 30 -20.01 2.73 1.91
C ALA A 30 -21.15 1.99 1.20
N TRP A 31 -22.26 1.72 1.89
CA TRP A 31 -23.44 1.10 1.30
C TRP A 31 -24.07 1.97 0.19
N LYS A 32 -24.11 3.29 0.37
CA LYS A 32 -24.56 4.23 -0.67
C LYS A 32 -23.63 4.29 -1.88
N GLY A 33 -22.44 3.71 -1.78
CA GLY A 33 -21.46 3.62 -2.87
C GLY A 33 -20.50 4.80 -2.95
N GLU A 34 -20.55 5.73 -1.99
CA GLU A 34 -19.64 6.88 -1.97
C GLU A 34 -19.28 7.24 -0.52
N VAL A 35 -17.98 7.26 -0.25
CA VAL A 35 -17.41 7.69 1.03
C VAL A 35 -16.51 8.88 0.76
N SER A 36 -16.88 10.03 1.32
CA SER A 36 -16.08 11.25 1.29
C SER A 36 -15.70 11.64 2.71
N LEU A 37 -14.41 11.75 2.99
CA LEU A 37 -13.89 12.22 4.26
C LEU A 37 -13.01 13.44 3.99
N THR A 38 -13.16 14.48 4.81
CA THR A 38 -12.43 15.73 4.66
C THR A 38 -11.80 16.14 5.99
N LYS A 39 -10.56 16.62 5.95
CA LYS A 39 -9.80 17.14 7.09
C LYS A 39 -9.79 16.19 8.30
N VAL A 40 -9.39 14.94 8.06
CA VAL A 40 -9.38 13.91 9.10
C VAL A 40 -7.98 13.69 9.67
N LYS A 41 -7.93 13.34 10.96
CA LYS A 41 -6.69 12.94 11.62
C LYS A 41 -6.43 11.46 11.42
N LEU A 42 -5.16 11.10 11.20
CA LEU A 42 -4.75 9.70 11.12
C LEU A 42 -4.50 9.15 12.52
N SER A 43 -4.81 7.87 12.71
CA SER A 43 -4.59 7.16 13.97
C SER A 43 -3.11 7.13 14.35
N LYS A 44 -2.82 7.26 15.65
CA LYS A 44 -1.48 7.01 16.21
C LYS A 44 -0.93 5.62 15.85
N SER A 45 -1.84 4.65 15.66
CA SER A 45 -1.53 3.27 15.28
C SER A 45 -1.45 3.02 13.77
N ALA A 46 -1.52 4.08 12.93
CA ALA A 46 -1.57 3.93 11.48
C ALA A 46 -0.35 3.20 10.90
N LEU A 47 0.81 3.26 11.57
CA LEU A 47 2.03 2.57 11.17
C LEU A 47 2.28 1.23 11.88
N ASP A 48 1.44 0.83 12.86
CA ASP A 48 1.68 -0.37 13.67
C ASP A 48 1.69 -1.67 12.85
N LYS A 49 0.95 -1.72 11.74
CA LYS A 49 0.95 -2.91 10.85
C LYS A 49 2.27 -3.13 10.12
N LEU A 50 3.14 -2.13 10.07
CA LEU A 50 4.47 -2.24 9.47
C LEU A 50 5.49 -2.81 10.46
N ASP A 51 5.10 -3.04 11.71
CA ASP A 51 5.97 -3.54 12.79
C ASP A 51 7.26 -2.72 12.95
N LEU A 52 7.12 -1.40 12.81
CA LEU A 52 8.22 -0.45 12.92
C LEU A 52 8.29 0.12 14.35
N PRO A 53 9.50 0.40 14.88
CA PRO A 53 9.70 1.00 16.19
C PRO A 53 9.43 2.51 16.17
N VAL A 54 8.33 2.93 15.55
CA VAL A 54 7.92 4.33 15.41
C VAL A 54 6.47 4.50 15.82
N GLU A 55 6.16 5.67 16.37
CA GLU A 55 4.79 6.09 16.67
C GLU A 55 4.41 7.31 15.84
N VAL A 56 3.15 7.38 15.43
CA VAL A 56 2.65 8.55 14.72
C VAL A 56 2.32 9.63 15.74
N THR A 57 3.03 10.75 15.68
CA THR A 57 2.77 11.91 16.54
C THR A 57 1.60 12.72 16.01
N PHE A 58 1.57 12.96 14.70
CA PHE A 58 0.50 13.69 14.03
C PHE A 58 0.33 13.15 12.61
N GLY A 59 -0.91 12.96 12.19
CA GLY A 59 -1.21 12.60 10.82
C GLY A 59 -2.49 13.28 10.35
N TYR A 60 -2.49 13.68 9.09
CA TYR A 60 -3.53 14.49 8.49
C TYR A 60 -3.83 14.00 7.08
N LEU A 61 -5.12 14.01 6.75
CA LEU A 61 -5.63 13.71 5.43
C LEU A 61 -6.66 14.77 5.06
N GLU A 62 -6.39 15.53 3.99
CA GLU A 62 -7.29 16.62 3.55
C GLU A 62 -8.55 16.06 2.90
N ASN A 63 -8.43 15.21 1.87
CA ASN A 63 -9.59 14.65 1.17
C ASN A 63 -9.39 13.15 0.86
N LEU A 64 -10.37 12.33 1.23
CA LEU A 64 -10.49 10.94 0.80
C LEU A 64 -11.84 10.76 0.11
N LEU A 65 -11.82 10.21 -1.09
CA LEU A 65 -13.00 9.89 -1.88
C LEU A 65 -12.90 8.45 -2.35
N LEU A 66 -13.79 7.60 -1.86
CA LEU A 66 -13.97 6.24 -2.34
C LEU A 66 -15.32 6.12 -3.04
N LYS A 67 -15.30 5.75 -4.33
CA LYS A 67 -16.50 5.44 -5.12
C LYS A 67 -16.56 3.95 -5.41
N ILE A 68 -17.65 3.32 -4.98
CA ILE A 68 -17.94 1.91 -5.19
C ILE A 68 -19.19 1.82 -6.07
N PRO A 69 -19.05 1.46 -7.36
CA PRO A 69 -20.19 1.38 -8.28
C PRO A 69 -20.96 0.07 -8.07
N TRP A 70 -21.67 -0.09 -6.95
CA TRP A 70 -22.35 -1.36 -6.57
C TRP A 70 -23.19 -1.97 -7.69
N THR A 71 -23.89 -1.13 -8.46
CA THR A 71 -24.74 -1.53 -9.58
C THR A 71 -23.96 -1.98 -10.81
N ASN A 72 -22.75 -1.43 -11.00
CA ASN A 72 -21.92 -1.60 -12.20
C ASN A 72 -20.53 -2.16 -11.87
N LEU A 73 -20.36 -2.94 -10.79
CA LEU A 73 -19.08 -3.55 -10.40
C LEU A 73 -18.48 -4.48 -11.47
N GLY A 74 -19.32 -4.92 -12.42
CA GLY A 74 -18.90 -5.74 -13.56
C GLY A 74 -18.46 -4.95 -14.79
N SER A 75 -18.56 -3.62 -14.79
CA SER A 75 -18.22 -2.77 -15.94
C SER A 75 -17.58 -1.43 -15.55
N SER A 76 -17.36 -1.18 -14.26
CA SER A 76 -16.81 0.08 -13.74
C SER A 76 -15.91 -0.17 -12.53
N PRO A 77 -14.73 0.48 -12.48
CA PRO A 77 -13.75 0.26 -11.43
C PRO A 77 -14.18 0.92 -10.11
N VAL A 78 -13.70 0.36 -9.00
CA VAL A 78 -13.73 1.04 -7.69
C VAL A 78 -12.64 2.09 -7.70
N GLN A 79 -12.97 3.33 -7.34
CA GLN A 79 -12.03 4.45 -7.39
C GLN A 79 -11.74 4.95 -5.99
N LEU A 80 -10.48 4.92 -5.57
CA LEU A 80 -9.98 5.54 -4.36
C LEU A 80 -9.11 6.73 -4.72
N LYS A 81 -9.49 7.93 -4.29
CA LYS A 81 -8.70 9.15 -4.43
C LYS A 81 -8.38 9.69 -3.04
N ILE A 82 -7.12 9.98 -2.81
CA ILE A 82 -6.65 10.65 -1.60
C ILE A 82 -5.87 11.87 -2.06
N ASP A 83 -6.17 13.02 -1.51
CA ASP A 83 -5.40 14.24 -1.71
C ASP A 83 -4.86 14.73 -0.37
N SER A 84 -3.56 15.01 -0.36
CA SER A 84 -2.80 15.54 0.77
C SER A 84 -2.81 14.59 1.96
N LEU A 85 -1.84 13.67 1.97
CA LEU A 85 -1.60 12.69 3.03
C LEU A 85 -0.28 13.02 3.74
N PHE A 86 -0.39 13.55 4.96
CA PHE A 86 0.75 14.02 5.73
C PHE A 86 0.87 13.27 7.04
N LEU A 87 2.08 12.86 7.39
CA LEU A 87 2.33 12.10 8.61
C LEU A 87 3.69 12.48 9.20
N VAL A 88 3.73 12.72 10.51
CA VAL A 88 4.95 12.83 11.31
C VAL A 88 5.01 11.66 12.28
N ALA A 89 6.10 10.89 12.21
CA ALA A 89 6.42 9.80 13.10
C ALA A 89 7.67 10.13 13.92
N LYS A 90 7.74 9.57 15.13
CA LYS A 90 8.89 9.65 16.05
C LYS A 90 9.32 8.25 16.47
N PRO A 91 10.56 8.04 16.90
CA PRO A 91 10.95 6.76 17.49
C PRO A 91 10.06 6.48 18.69
N LYS A 92 9.62 5.22 18.84
CA LYS A 92 9.03 4.77 20.12
C LYS A 92 10.17 4.78 21.13
N VAL A 93 10.17 5.78 22.01
CA VAL A 93 11.07 5.77 23.17
C VAL A 93 10.68 4.54 23.99
N GLU A 94 11.63 3.65 24.27
CA GLU A 94 11.42 2.59 25.26
C GLU A 94 10.96 3.25 26.55
N GLN A 95 9.65 3.17 26.81
CA GLN A 95 9.16 3.37 28.17
C GLN A 95 9.83 2.32 29.04
N GLU A 96 10.15 2.66 30.29
CA GLU A 96 10.62 1.68 31.27
C GLU A 96 9.81 0.39 31.12
N TYR A 97 10.52 -0.72 30.93
CA TYR A 97 9.95 -2.03 30.70
C TYR A 97 8.90 -2.34 31.78
N ASP A 98 7.64 -2.31 31.38
CA ASP A 98 6.49 -2.59 32.23
C ASP A 98 6.02 -4.01 31.84
N GLU A 99 6.55 -5.00 32.57
CA GLU A 99 6.26 -6.43 32.36
C GLU A 99 4.76 -6.69 32.20
N ASP A 100 3.94 -6.02 33.00
CA ASP A 100 2.49 -6.23 33.00
C ASP A 100 1.85 -5.71 31.71
N LYS A 101 2.30 -4.56 31.18
CA LYS A 101 1.79 -4.03 29.91
C LYS A 101 2.23 -4.85 28.70
N GLU A 102 3.48 -5.31 28.68
CA GLU A 102 3.97 -6.16 27.59
C GLU A 102 3.26 -7.51 27.58
N VAL A 103 3.12 -8.15 28.76
CA VAL A 103 2.38 -9.41 28.91
C VAL A 103 0.93 -9.25 28.46
N GLU A 104 0.25 -8.17 28.83
CA GLU A 104 -1.12 -7.89 28.38
C GLU A 104 -1.18 -7.66 26.86
N GLN A 105 -0.24 -6.94 26.27
CA GLN A 105 -0.17 -6.73 24.83
C GLN A 105 0.11 -8.03 24.07
N GLU A 106 1.06 -8.83 24.53
CA GLU A 106 1.33 -10.16 23.98
C GLU A 106 0.12 -11.07 24.09
N PHE A 107 -0.55 -11.06 25.25
CA PHE A 107 -1.75 -11.85 25.49
C PHE A 107 -2.87 -11.42 24.54
N ARG A 108 -3.09 -10.12 24.34
CA ARG A 108 -4.04 -9.60 23.34
C ARG A 108 -3.67 -10.00 21.92
N LYS A 109 -2.38 -9.95 21.55
CA LYS A 109 -1.89 -10.41 20.23
C LYS A 109 -2.18 -11.90 20.05
N LYS A 110 -1.88 -12.73 21.05
CA LYS A 110 -2.15 -14.18 21.05
C LYS A 110 -3.66 -14.46 20.97
N GLN A 111 -4.49 -13.78 21.76
CA GLN A 111 -5.94 -13.90 21.72
C GLN A 111 -6.52 -13.51 20.37
N LYS A 112 -6.06 -12.39 19.79
CA LYS A 112 -6.50 -11.94 18.47
C LYS A 112 -6.12 -12.95 17.38
N LEU A 113 -4.90 -13.48 17.44
CA LEU A 113 -4.46 -14.52 16.53
C LEU A 113 -5.32 -15.78 16.65
N LEU A 114 -5.62 -16.22 17.88
CA LEU A 114 -6.51 -17.35 18.14
C LEU A 114 -7.92 -17.11 17.58
N ALA A 115 -8.50 -15.93 17.82
CA ALA A 115 -9.81 -15.55 17.30
C ALA A 115 -9.83 -15.53 15.76
N ASP A 116 -8.78 -15.00 15.13
CA ASP A 116 -8.63 -15.01 13.67
C ASP A 116 -8.54 -16.45 13.13
N PHE A 117 -7.80 -17.34 13.82
CA PHE A 117 -7.71 -18.76 13.47
C PHE A 117 -9.03 -19.50 13.63
N GLU A 118 -9.75 -19.26 14.74
CA GLU A 118 -11.07 -19.84 14.99
C GLU A 118 -12.09 -19.37 13.96
N GLN A 119 -12.13 -18.07 13.67
CA GLN A 119 -13.00 -17.51 12.64
C GLN A 119 -12.68 -18.12 11.26
N LYS A 120 -11.39 -18.28 10.93
CA LYS A 120 -10.97 -18.93 9.69
C LYS A 120 -11.38 -20.40 9.64
N LYS A 121 -11.22 -21.14 10.75
CA LYS A 121 -11.63 -22.54 10.88
C LYS A 121 -13.15 -22.69 10.77
N GLU A 122 -13.90 -21.77 11.36
CA GLU A 122 -15.35 -21.73 11.31
C GLU A 122 -15.86 -21.41 9.91
N ASN A 123 -15.24 -20.44 9.22
CA ASN A 123 -15.56 -20.17 7.82
C ASN A 123 -15.28 -21.39 6.93
N LEU A 124 -14.16 -22.09 7.15
CA LEU A 124 -13.83 -23.33 6.45
C LEU A 124 -14.79 -24.49 6.78
N ARG A 125 -15.37 -24.52 7.99
CA ARG A 125 -16.39 -25.50 8.38
C ARG A 125 -17.73 -25.19 7.72
N LYS A 126 -18.17 -23.93 7.76
CA LYS A 126 -19.38 -23.46 7.07
C LYS A 126 -19.32 -23.69 5.56
N GLU A 127 -18.16 -23.50 4.95
CA GLU A 127 -17.93 -23.85 3.53
C GLU A 127 -18.02 -25.35 3.26
N LYS A 128 -17.74 -26.22 4.24
CA LYS A 128 -17.84 -27.68 4.11
C LYS A 128 -19.21 -28.25 4.48
N GLU A 129 -19.94 -27.57 5.34
CA GLU A 129 -21.27 -27.99 5.87
C GLU A 129 -22.43 -27.41 5.04
N ALA A 130 -22.21 -26.36 4.25
CA ALA A 130 -23.16 -25.91 3.24
C ALA A 130 -23.29 -26.98 2.13
N GLN A 131 -24.36 -27.78 2.17
CA GLN A 131 -24.77 -28.56 1.00
C GLN A 131 -25.14 -27.58 -0.13
N PRO A 132 -24.77 -27.88 -1.40
CA PRO A 132 -25.07 -27.00 -2.51
C PRO A 132 -26.59 -26.98 -2.69
N THR A 133 -27.24 -25.89 -2.31
CA THR A 133 -28.61 -25.65 -2.74
C THR A 133 -28.58 -25.42 -4.25
N ASP A 134 -29.55 -25.95 -5.00
CA ASP A 134 -29.60 -25.80 -6.47
C ASP A 134 -29.71 -24.34 -6.95
N ASN A 135 -29.88 -23.37 -6.04
CA ASN A 135 -29.76 -21.93 -6.35
C ASN A 135 -28.33 -21.37 -6.26
N ASP A 136 -27.37 -22.13 -5.73
CA ASP A 136 -25.93 -21.80 -5.80
C ASP A 136 -25.24 -22.50 -6.98
N ARG A 137 -26.00 -23.27 -7.79
CA ARG A 137 -25.52 -23.87 -9.04
C ARG A 137 -25.66 -22.98 -10.27
N ASP A 138 -26.07 -21.73 -10.09
CA ASP A 138 -25.82 -20.68 -11.08
C ASP A 138 -24.47 -20.01 -10.82
N GLN A 139 -23.38 -20.72 -11.14
CA GLN A 139 -22.35 -20.31 -12.09
C GLN A 139 -21.04 -21.08 -11.86
N PRO A 140 -20.56 -21.88 -12.84
CA PRO A 140 -19.16 -22.30 -12.90
C PRO A 140 -18.31 -21.06 -13.25
N GLY A 141 -18.08 -20.18 -12.29
CA GLY A 141 -17.51 -18.85 -12.55
C GLY A 141 -17.71 -17.78 -11.47
N GLY A 142 -18.11 -18.14 -10.24
CA GLY A 142 -18.37 -17.19 -9.15
C GLY A 142 -17.12 -16.48 -8.61
N ILE A 143 -16.67 -15.41 -9.28
CA ILE A 143 -15.66 -14.49 -8.75
C ILE A 143 -16.23 -13.86 -7.46
N SER A 144 -15.55 -14.01 -6.32
CA SER A 144 -15.92 -13.26 -5.11
C SER A 144 -15.94 -11.76 -5.45
N LEU A 145 -16.98 -11.05 -5.03
CA LEU A 145 -17.11 -9.60 -5.21
C LEU A 145 -15.86 -8.85 -4.76
N ILE A 146 -15.19 -9.33 -3.71
CA ILE A 146 -13.90 -8.82 -3.22
C ILE A 146 -12.82 -8.91 -4.29
N SER A 147 -12.74 -10.03 -5.02
CA SER A 147 -11.76 -10.20 -6.10
C SER A 147 -12.07 -9.29 -7.29
N LYS A 148 -13.35 -9.06 -7.63
CA LYS A 148 -13.73 -8.06 -8.66
C LYS A 148 -13.28 -6.64 -8.26
N ILE A 149 -13.49 -6.28 -6.98
CA ILE A 149 -13.04 -5.01 -6.42
C ILE A 149 -11.51 -4.90 -6.51
N ILE A 150 -10.75 -5.88 -6.02
CA ILE A 150 -9.28 -5.84 -6.03
C ILE A 150 -8.72 -5.81 -7.46
N ASN A 151 -9.30 -6.59 -8.38
CA ASN A 151 -8.82 -6.66 -9.76
C ASN A 151 -8.98 -5.34 -10.50
N ASN A 152 -10.06 -4.59 -10.24
CA ASN A 152 -10.37 -3.35 -10.94
C ASN A 152 -10.26 -2.10 -10.08
N ILE A 153 -9.71 -2.18 -8.86
CA ILE A 153 -9.48 -0.97 -8.06
C ILE A 153 -8.45 -0.06 -8.75
N GLN A 154 -8.82 1.21 -8.84
CA GLN A 154 -7.96 2.32 -9.25
C GLN A 154 -7.69 3.17 -8.02
N VAL A 155 -6.42 3.47 -7.78
CA VAL A 155 -6.00 4.29 -6.64
C VAL A 155 -5.22 5.49 -7.15
N GLN A 156 -5.52 6.66 -6.62
CA GLN A 156 -4.75 7.88 -6.83
C GLN A 156 -4.49 8.54 -5.48
N ILE A 157 -3.23 8.82 -5.17
CA ILE A 157 -2.83 9.51 -3.94
C ILE A 157 -1.95 10.69 -4.36
N CYS A 158 -2.38 11.90 -4.05
CA CYS A 158 -1.64 13.11 -4.35
C CYS A 158 -1.09 13.73 -3.07
N ASN A 159 0.04 14.44 -3.18
CA ASN A 159 0.66 15.21 -2.11
C ASN A 159 0.93 14.34 -0.86
N VAL A 160 1.79 13.33 -0.99
CA VAL A 160 2.20 12.50 0.14
C VAL A 160 3.46 13.07 0.77
N HIS A 161 3.46 13.22 2.09
CA HIS A 161 4.65 13.56 2.85
C HIS A 161 4.66 12.79 4.18
N ILE A 162 5.57 11.82 4.28
CA ILE A 162 5.84 11.07 5.50
C ILE A 162 7.18 11.54 6.06
N ARG A 163 7.16 12.08 7.28
CA ARG A 163 8.33 12.65 7.94
C ARG A 163 8.59 11.89 9.23
N TYR A 164 9.82 11.45 9.41
CA TYR A 164 10.35 10.93 10.65
C TYR A 164 11.13 12.04 11.36
N GLU A 165 10.87 12.24 12.63
CA GLU A 165 11.59 13.17 13.49
C GLU A 165 12.22 12.42 14.65
N ASP A 166 13.52 12.60 14.83
CA ASP A 166 14.24 12.08 15.98
C ASP A 166 14.82 13.26 16.76
N CYS A 167 14.22 13.51 17.91
CA CYS A 167 14.69 14.48 18.89
C CYS A 167 15.08 13.75 20.19
N SER A 168 15.45 12.46 20.10
CA SER A 168 15.93 11.72 21.26
C SER A 168 17.23 12.33 21.79
N SER A 169 17.45 12.12 23.09
CA SER A 169 18.57 12.64 23.88
C SER A 169 19.97 12.18 23.43
N LEU A 170 20.09 11.42 22.34
CA LEU A 170 21.35 10.94 21.77
C LEU A 170 22.10 12.02 20.95
N SER A 171 21.43 13.13 20.61
CA SER A 171 21.98 14.27 19.88
C SER A 171 21.42 15.57 20.47
N GLU A 172 22.26 16.61 20.62
CA GLU A 172 21.77 17.95 20.99
C GLU A 172 20.85 18.56 19.89
N GLU A 173 20.85 17.96 18.70
CA GLU A 173 20.16 18.45 17.51
C GLU A 173 19.12 17.44 17.03
N CYS A 174 17.89 17.92 16.76
CA CYS A 174 16.85 17.11 16.12
C CYS A 174 17.24 16.78 14.68
N VAL A 175 17.09 15.52 14.30
CA VAL A 175 17.22 15.05 12.91
C VAL A 175 15.84 14.79 12.35
N SER A 176 15.64 15.12 11.08
CA SER A 176 14.43 14.71 10.37
C SER A 176 14.75 14.03 9.06
N ALA A 177 14.10 12.92 8.77
CA ALA A 177 14.13 12.27 7.48
C ALA A 177 12.72 12.23 6.91
N GLY A 178 12.57 12.17 5.59
CA GLY A 178 11.23 12.07 5.04
C GLY A 178 11.17 11.61 3.60
N ILE A 179 9.99 11.13 3.26
CA ILE A 179 9.59 10.69 1.94
C ILE A 179 8.52 11.64 1.44
N THR A 180 8.70 12.15 0.23
CA THR A 180 7.73 13.00 -0.45
C THR A 180 7.38 12.41 -1.81
N LEU A 181 6.13 12.57 -2.21
CA LEU A 181 5.64 12.09 -3.49
C LEU A 181 4.48 12.97 -3.95
N GLU A 182 4.58 13.51 -5.16
CA GLU A 182 3.54 14.38 -5.70
C GLU A 182 2.30 13.58 -6.11
N ASN A 183 2.50 12.47 -6.82
CA ASN A 183 1.41 11.62 -7.28
C ASN A 183 1.80 10.14 -7.29
N LEU A 184 0.93 9.32 -6.71
CA LEU A 184 0.90 7.88 -6.81
C LEU A 184 -0.35 7.49 -7.56
N SER A 185 -0.24 6.75 -8.65
CA SER A 185 -1.42 6.16 -9.30
C SER A 185 -1.25 4.67 -9.53
N LEU A 186 -2.23 3.88 -9.11
CA LEU A 186 -2.32 2.45 -9.38
C LEU A 186 -3.51 2.20 -10.29
N ARG A 187 -3.26 1.63 -11.48
CA ARG A 187 -4.28 1.39 -12.49
C ARG A 187 -4.26 -0.06 -12.95
N THR A 188 -5.44 -0.60 -13.24
CA THR A 188 -5.56 -1.88 -13.94
C THR A 188 -5.31 -1.68 -15.42
N THR A 189 -4.48 -2.54 -16.00
CA THR A 189 -4.05 -2.45 -17.39
C THR A 189 -4.19 -3.78 -18.10
N ASP A 190 -4.06 -3.77 -19.42
CA ASP A 190 -3.84 -4.97 -20.22
C ASP A 190 -2.34 -5.35 -20.29
N SER A 191 -2.00 -6.36 -21.09
CA SER A 191 -0.62 -6.80 -21.29
C SER A 191 0.27 -5.77 -21.98
N ASN A 192 -0.31 -4.73 -22.57
CA ASN A 192 0.37 -3.64 -23.26
C ASN A 192 0.43 -2.36 -22.38
N TRP A 193 0.10 -2.47 -21.09
CA TRP A 193 0.09 -1.37 -20.12
C TRP A 193 -0.90 -0.25 -20.44
N GLN A 194 -1.92 -0.54 -21.26
CA GLN A 194 -3.02 0.38 -21.53
C GLN A 194 -4.13 0.18 -20.50
N GLU A 195 -4.73 1.28 -20.03
CA GLU A 195 -5.80 1.22 -19.04
C GLU A 195 -6.99 0.43 -19.59
N LYS A 196 -7.37 -0.62 -18.88
CA LYS A 196 -8.47 -1.49 -19.29
C LYS A 196 -9.22 -2.02 -18.09
N PHE A 197 -10.55 -1.94 -18.16
CA PHE A 197 -11.40 -2.63 -17.22
C PHE A 197 -11.43 -4.13 -17.56
N ILE A 198 -11.24 -4.97 -16.55
CA ILE A 198 -11.18 -6.42 -16.73
C ILE A 198 -12.52 -7.03 -16.32
N ASP A 199 -13.30 -7.46 -17.33
CA ASP A 199 -14.66 -8.01 -17.15
C ASP A 199 -14.69 -9.46 -16.62
N SER A 200 -13.60 -10.23 -16.76
CA SER A 200 -13.51 -11.65 -16.39
C SER A 200 -12.33 -11.93 -15.43
N ILE A 201 -12.18 -13.13 -14.84
CA ILE A 201 -10.94 -13.43 -14.10
C ILE A 201 -9.82 -13.63 -15.12
N PRO A 202 -8.83 -12.72 -15.21
CA PRO A 202 -7.74 -12.94 -16.13
C PRO A 202 -6.78 -13.99 -15.52
N ALA A 203 -6.11 -14.78 -16.36
CA ALA A 203 -5.05 -15.68 -15.90
C ALA A 203 -3.87 -14.89 -15.30
N ILE A 204 -3.67 -13.64 -15.73
CA ILE A 204 -2.65 -12.71 -15.26
C ILE A 204 -3.31 -11.34 -15.08
N THR A 205 -3.15 -10.73 -13.90
CA THR A 205 -3.58 -9.35 -13.65
C THR A 205 -2.40 -8.41 -13.83
N TYR A 206 -2.57 -7.35 -14.61
CA TYR A 206 -1.56 -6.30 -14.81
C TYR A 206 -1.98 -5.03 -14.07
N LYS A 207 -1.09 -4.52 -13.23
CA LYS A 207 -1.26 -3.24 -12.53
C LYS A 207 -0.09 -2.33 -12.86
N LEU A 208 -0.40 -1.12 -13.30
CA LEU A 208 0.57 -0.05 -13.53
C LEU A 208 0.54 0.87 -12.31
N LEU A 209 1.63 0.88 -11.55
CA LEU A 209 1.89 1.85 -10.48
C LEU A 209 2.79 2.94 -11.05
N THR A 210 2.40 4.21 -10.94
CA THR A 210 3.20 5.35 -11.39
C THR A 210 3.47 6.25 -10.20
N LEU A 211 4.74 6.63 -10.02
CA LEU A 211 5.19 7.55 -8.98
C LEU A 211 5.79 8.79 -9.66
N ASP A 212 5.22 9.95 -9.38
CA ASP A 212 5.71 11.25 -9.85
C ASP A 212 6.42 12.00 -8.72
N ASN A 213 7.62 12.51 -9.02
CA ASN A 213 8.42 13.35 -8.13
C ASN A 213 8.65 12.74 -6.74
N PHE A 214 8.98 11.44 -6.72
CA PHE A 214 9.38 10.74 -5.51
C PHE A 214 10.74 11.24 -5.01
N SER A 215 10.81 11.67 -3.75
CA SER A 215 12.04 12.19 -3.15
C SER A 215 12.22 11.75 -1.71
N LEU A 216 13.47 11.56 -1.31
CA LEU A 216 13.90 11.30 0.05
C LEU A 216 14.81 12.43 0.52
N TYR A 217 14.59 12.92 1.73
CA TYR A 217 15.46 13.91 2.36
C TYR A 217 15.87 13.49 3.76
N MET A 218 16.97 14.09 4.21
CA MET A 218 17.43 14.04 5.58
C MET A 218 18.01 15.41 5.92
N ASN A 219 17.51 16.02 6.98
CA ASN A 219 17.90 17.33 7.46
C ASN A 219 18.47 17.19 8.88
N ASN A 220 19.63 17.78 9.10
CA ASN A 220 20.19 17.99 10.43
C ASN A 220 19.63 19.30 11.00
N LYS A 221 19.54 19.43 12.33
CA LYS A 221 19.02 20.64 13.01
C LYS A 221 17.59 21.00 12.62
N ALA A 222 16.74 20.00 12.39
CA ALA A 222 15.39 20.24 11.94
C ALA A 222 14.48 20.66 13.10
N LEU A 223 13.65 21.68 12.91
CA LEU A 223 12.57 21.98 13.85
C LEU A 223 11.47 20.94 13.69
N SER A 224 10.83 20.58 14.83
CA SER A 224 9.66 19.73 14.80
C SER A 224 8.48 20.49 14.19
N VAL A 225 7.79 19.84 13.26
CA VAL A 225 6.68 20.43 12.48
C VAL A 225 5.35 20.32 13.24
N SER A 226 5.34 19.72 14.42
CA SER A 226 4.11 19.56 15.22
C SER A 226 3.59 20.93 15.67
N THR A 227 2.53 21.39 15.03
CA THR A 227 1.77 22.58 15.43
C THR A 227 0.44 22.15 16.09
N ALA A 228 -0.16 23.04 16.88
CA ALA A 228 -1.48 22.78 17.48
C ALA A 228 -2.63 22.86 16.46
N ASP A 229 -2.40 23.52 15.33
CA ASP A 229 -3.37 23.74 14.26
C ASP A 229 -3.14 22.78 13.09
N ALA A 230 -4.22 22.09 12.68
CA ALA A 230 -4.17 21.11 11.60
C ALA A 230 -3.93 21.76 10.23
N ASP A 231 -4.47 22.96 10.00
CA ASP A 231 -4.31 23.66 8.73
C ASP A 231 -2.87 24.19 8.59
N GLY A 232 -2.30 24.80 9.64
CA GLY A 232 -0.88 25.18 9.67
C GLY A 232 0.10 24.01 9.56
N PHE A 233 -0.23 22.84 10.15
CA PHE A 233 0.53 21.61 9.95
C PHE A 233 0.52 21.17 8.48
N ALA A 234 -0.67 21.13 7.87
CA ALA A 234 -0.85 20.70 6.49
C ALA A 234 -0.10 21.62 5.51
N GLU A 235 -0.18 22.94 5.70
CA GLU A 235 0.56 23.91 4.89
C GLU A 235 2.08 23.72 5.01
N SER A 236 2.58 23.56 6.23
CA SER A 236 4.01 23.31 6.49
C SER A 236 4.49 22.04 5.77
N MET A 237 3.75 20.93 5.93
CA MET A 237 4.07 19.65 5.29
C MET A 237 4.00 19.74 3.77
N LYS A 238 3.02 20.45 3.22
CA LYS A 238 2.86 20.63 1.77
C LYS A 238 4.00 21.44 1.16
N CYS A 239 4.43 22.52 1.82
CA CYS A 239 5.54 23.37 1.36
C CYS A 239 6.91 22.64 1.34
N MET A 240 7.06 21.57 2.12
CA MET A 240 8.27 20.74 2.15
C MET A 240 8.30 19.62 1.10
N ILE A 241 7.18 19.36 0.40
CA ILE A 241 7.17 18.40 -0.71
C ILE A 241 8.10 18.92 -1.81
N ALA A 242 8.87 18.00 -2.41
CA ALA A 242 9.78 18.30 -3.51
C ALA A 242 9.18 19.21 -4.58
N SER A 243 9.76 20.40 -4.67
CA SER A 243 9.68 21.30 -5.80
C SER A 243 11.05 21.40 -6.45
N GLU A 244 11.13 21.87 -7.70
CA GLU A 244 12.37 21.99 -8.48
C GLU A 244 13.53 22.75 -7.77
N LYS A 245 13.25 23.41 -6.64
CA LYS A 245 14.18 24.26 -5.88
C LYS A 245 14.72 23.64 -4.58
N SER A 246 14.29 22.44 -4.18
CA SER A 246 14.60 21.90 -2.86
C SER A 246 15.87 21.01 -2.83
N GLN A 247 16.57 20.98 -1.68
CA GLN A 247 17.75 20.11 -1.47
C GLN A 247 17.33 18.74 -0.93
N TYR A 248 17.70 17.67 -1.63
CA TYR A 248 17.34 16.28 -1.32
C TYR A 248 18.55 15.37 -1.22
N CYS A 249 18.45 14.34 -0.38
CA CYS A 249 19.43 13.25 -0.36
C CYS A 249 19.24 12.30 -1.56
N PHE A 250 18.00 12.18 -2.04
CA PHE A 250 17.65 11.49 -3.27
C PHE A 250 16.41 12.13 -3.89
N GLU A 251 16.45 12.44 -5.18
CA GLU A 251 15.33 13.04 -5.90
C GLU A 251 15.15 12.32 -7.24
N SER A 252 14.04 11.61 -7.39
CA SER A 252 13.61 11.15 -8.71
C SER A 252 12.89 12.29 -9.42
N ARG A 253 13.64 13.14 -10.11
CA ARG A 253 13.10 14.23 -10.96
C ARG A 253 12.31 13.75 -12.19
N LYS A 254 12.13 12.43 -12.33
CA LYS A 254 11.44 11.79 -13.46
C LYS A 254 10.35 10.89 -12.91
N ARG A 255 9.22 10.86 -13.63
CA ARG A 255 8.16 9.85 -13.47
C ARG A 255 8.76 8.45 -13.52
N VAL A 256 8.47 7.66 -12.49
CA VAL A 256 8.88 6.25 -12.40
C VAL A 256 7.65 5.39 -12.60
N HIS A 257 7.72 4.51 -13.59
CA HIS A 257 6.68 3.53 -13.85
C HIS A 257 7.09 2.18 -13.26
N TYR A 258 6.21 1.64 -12.44
CA TYR A 258 6.32 0.36 -11.78
C TYR A 258 5.25 -0.57 -12.34
N ASN A 259 5.71 -1.53 -13.11
CA ASN A 259 4.83 -2.48 -13.77
C ASN A 259 4.77 -3.72 -12.91
N TRP A 260 3.58 -4.06 -12.41
CA TRP A 260 3.33 -5.27 -11.66
C TRP A 260 2.45 -6.22 -12.45
N HIS A 261 2.85 -7.49 -12.51
CA HIS A 261 1.98 -8.55 -13.00
C HIS A 261 1.98 -9.73 -12.03
N GLY A 262 0.78 -10.21 -11.68
CA GLY A 262 0.60 -11.30 -10.73
C GLY A 262 -0.36 -12.35 -11.25
N ARG A 263 -0.05 -13.62 -11.02
CA ARG A 263 -1.02 -14.72 -11.20
C ARG A 263 -1.82 -14.91 -9.92
N PRO A 264 -3.17 -14.78 -9.94
CA PRO A 264 -3.99 -15.06 -8.77
C PRO A 264 -3.89 -16.54 -8.39
N LYS A 265 -3.88 -16.83 -7.08
CA LYS A 265 -3.69 -18.19 -6.50
C LYS A 265 -4.85 -19.18 -6.79
N ARG A 266 -5.79 -18.83 -7.66
CA ARG A 266 -7.01 -19.61 -7.97
C ARG A 266 -7.02 -20.20 -9.39
N ALA A 267 -5.88 -20.32 -10.05
CA ALA A 267 -5.79 -21.25 -11.15
C ALA A 267 -5.59 -22.65 -10.55
N ASN A 268 -6.58 -23.53 -10.70
CA ASN A 268 -6.46 -24.98 -10.56
C ASN A 268 -5.49 -25.58 -11.60
N THR A 269 -4.39 -24.89 -11.90
CA THR A 269 -3.28 -25.42 -12.70
C THR A 269 -2.32 -26.07 -11.73
N GLU A 270 -2.38 -27.40 -11.67
CA GLU A 270 -1.39 -28.24 -11.02
C GLU A 270 0.03 -27.74 -11.36
N GLY A 271 0.83 -27.43 -10.33
CA GLY A 271 2.28 -27.26 -10.45
C GLY A 271 2.86 -25.84 -10.61
N LEU A 272 2.06 -24.79 -10.81
CA LEU A 272 2.59 -23.40 -10.89
C LEU A 272 2.10 -22.56 -9.71
N GLY A 273 2.97 -22.39 -8.70
CA GLY A 273 2.73 -21.50 -7.56
C GLY A 273 2.48 -20.05 -7.99
N ALA A 274 1.93 -19.23 -7.10
CA ALA A 274 1.75 -17.80 -7.34
C ALA A 274 3.11 -17.15 -7.69
N ARG A 275 3.19 -16.52 -8.86
CA ARG A 275 4.39 -15.79 -9.31
C ARG A 275 4.03 -14.33 -9.47
N ILE A 276 4.80 -13.49 -8.80
CA ILE A 276 4.76 -12.03 -8.91
C ILE A 276 5.97 -11.64 -9.75
N GLY A 277 5.75 -10.90 -10.82
CA GLY A 277 6.82 -10.23 -11.57
C GLY A 277 6.65 -8.72 -11.46
N ALA A 278 7.78 -8.03 -11.41
CA ALA A 278 7.83 -6.58 -11.41
C ALA A 278 8.87 -6.11 -12.43
N THR A 279 8.57 -5.04 -13.15
CA THR A 279 9.52 -4.36 -14.06
C THR A 279 9.52 -2.87 -13.75
N PHE A 280 10.71 -2.28 -13.73
CA PHE A 280 10.92 -0.89 -13.38
C PHE A 280 11.34 -0.10 -14.62
N PHE A 281 10.69 1.03 -14.88
CA PHE A 281 11.06 1.97 -15.94
C PHE A 281 11.30 3.36 -15.33
N PHE A 282 12.42 3.98 -15.67
CA PHE A 282 12.82 5.30 -15.16
C PHE A 282 12.90 6.32 -16.31
N GLY A 283 11.90 7.21 -16.42
CA GLY A 283 11.80 8.31 -17.42
C GLY A 283 11.56 7.87 -18.89
N ALA A 284 11.17 8.72 -19.85
CA ALA A 284 10.52 10.03 -19.87
C ALA A 284 9.21 9.90 -20.68
N SER A 285 8.31 10.88 -20.55
CA SER A 285 7.05 11.03 -21.29
C SER A 285 7.10 10.47 -22.72
N GLN A 286 6.24 9.51 -23.04
CA GLN A 286 5.96 9.17 -24.43
C GLN A 286 5.30 10.38 -25.08
N VAL A 287 6.08 11.11 -25.88
CA VAL A 287 5.56 11.97 -26.93
C VAL A 287 5.04 11.03 -28.00
N GLU A 288 3.73 11.06 -28.24
CA GLU A 288 3.11 10.44 -29.40
C GLU A 288 3.77 11.03 -30.66
N HIS A 289 4.41 10.18 -31.47
CA HIS A 289 4.67 10.50 -32.86
C HIS A 289 3.93 9.48 -33.71
N GLU A 290 2.83 9.91 -34.31
CA GLU A 290 2.22 9.27 -35.45
C GLU A 290 3.22 9.27 -36.64
N GLY A 291 3.38 8.11 -37.27
CA GLY A 291 4.11 7.93 -38.53
C GLY A 291 4.00 6.48 -39.06
N PRO A 292 3.90 6.25 -40.37
CA PRO A 292 2.91 5.36 -41.02
C PRO A 292 3.37 3.89 -41.25
N PRO A 293 2.49 2.99 -41.77
CA PRO A 293 2.67 1.54 -41.61
C PRO A 293 3.41 0.80 -42.75
N GLY A 294 4.15 -0.25 -42.35
CA GLY A 294 4.48 -1.48 -43.10
C GLY A 294 5.88 -1.56 -43.77
N PRO A 295 6.43 -2.76 -44.12
CA PRO A 295 5.97 -4.14 -43.86
C PRO A 295 7.05 -5.15 -43.33
N GLU A 296 6.54 -6.30 -42.86
CA GLU A 296 7.07 -7.70 -42.77
C GLU A 296 8.48 -8.11 -42.27
N ALA A 297 8.43 -8.94 -41.21
CA ALA A 297 9.05 -10.27 -41.00
C ALA A 297 10.57 -10.46 -40.68
N ALA A 298 10.83 -10.68 -39.36
CA ALA A 298 11.66 -11.71 -38.68
C ALA A 298 13.17 -11.90 -39.03
N PRO A 299 14.04 -12.50 -38.16
CA PRO A 299 13.75 -13.33 -36.98
C PRO A 299 14.60 -13.08 -35.69
N ALA A 300 14.13 -13.70 -34.61
CA ALA A 300 14.84 -14.30 -33.45
C ALA A 300 16.12 -13.66 -32.85
N GLY A 301 16.05 -13.36 -31.54
CA GLY A 301 17.20 -13.52 -30.64
C GLY A 301 17.41 -12.42 -29.60
N LEU A 302 16.89 -12.62 -28.38
CA LEU A 302 17.58 -12.58 -27.06
C LEU A 302 16.57 -12.24 -25.95
N GLN A 303 16.09 -13.27 -25.25
CA GLN A 303 15.53 -13.14 -23.90
C GLN A 303 16.70 -13.15 -22.91
N ALA A 304 16.90 -12.08 -22.17
CA ALA A 304 17.77 -12.10 -20.99
C ALA A 304 16.97 -12.66 -19.81
N THR A 305 17.05 -13.97 -19.60
CA THR A 305 16.58 -14.62 -18.37
C THR A 305 17.69 -14.54 -17.33
N ALA A 306 17.50 -13.74 -16.27
CA ALA A 306 18.36 -13.81 -15.09
C ALA A 306 17.92 -15.00 -14.22
N SER A 307 18.60 -16.14 -14.37
CA SER A 307 18.54 -17.27 -13.44
C SER A 307 19.54 -17.03 -12.31
N ALA A 308 19.06 -16.94 -11.07
CA ALA A 308 19.92 -16.97 -9.90
C ALA A 308 20.44 -18.40 -9.67
N SER A 309 21.75 -18.58 -9.76
CA SER A 309 22.47 -19.78 -9.29
C SER A 309 23.04 -19.54 -7.89
N PRO A 310 23.21 -20.60 -7.07
CA PRO A 310 23.45 -20.47 -5.63
C PRO A 310 24.95 -20.21 -5.36
N HIS A 311 25.25 -19.17 -4.58
CA HIS A 311 26.61 -18.89 -4.14
C HIS A 311 27.04 -19.86 -3.03
N HIS A 312 28.13 -20.59 -3.31
CA HIS A 312 28.94 -21.35 -2.37
C HIS A 312 29.53 -20.46 -1.26
N HIS A 313 29.49 -20.99 -0.04
CA HIS A 313 30.27 -20.53 1.11
C HIS A 313 31.76 -20.39 0.78
N ARG A 314 32.32 -19.20 0.96
CA ARG A 314 33.76 -19.02 1.20
C ARG A 314 33.98 -18.74 2.68
N GLY A 315 34.91 -19.50 3.26
CA GLY A 315 35.18 -19.59 4.69
C GLY A 315 35.66 -18.30 5.33
N TYR A 316 35.26 -18.15 6.59
CA TYR A 316 35.82 -17.23 7.56
C TYR A 316 37.25 -17.68 7.92
N VAL A 317 38.20 -16.75 7.89
CA VAL A 317 39.53 -16.91 8.50
C VAL A 317 39.49 -16.18 9.85
N PRO A 318 39.72 -16.85 10.99
CA PRO A 318 39.73 -16.18 12.29
C PRO A 318 41.05 -15.43 12.51
N TYR A 319 40.95 -14.18 12.99
CA TYR A 319 42.06 -13.41 13.53
C TYR A 319 42.50 -14.01 14.90
N PRO A 320 43.81 -14.02 15.22
CA PRO A 320 44.28 -14.42 16.54
C PRO A 320 44.02 -13.32 17.60
N PRO A 321 43.78 -13.69 18.87
CA PRO A 321 43.55 -12.75 19.96
C PRO A 321 44.83 -12.01 20.38
N PRO A 322 44.72 -10.80 20.95
CA PRO A 322 45.86 -10.05 21.45
C PRO A 322 46.43 -10.66 22.74
N SER A 323 47.74 -10.86 22.77
CA SER A 323 48.51 -11.21 23.97
C SER A 323 48.64 -10.00 24.89
N PHE A 324 48.17 -10.16 26.13
CA PHE A 324 48.48 -9.25 27.24
C PHE A 324 49.91 -9.52 27.73
N HIS A 325 50.73 -8.47 27.71
CA HIS A 325 51.89 -8.30 28.57
C HIS A 325 51.79 -6.93 29.23
#